data_AF-A0A7X9BW66-F1
#
_entry.id   AF-A0A7X9BW66-F1
#
_cell.length_a   1.000
_cell.length_b   1.000
_cell.length_c   1.000
_cell.angle_alpha   90.00
_cell.angle_beta   90.00
_cell.angle_gamma   90.00
#
_symmetry.space_group_name_H-M   'P 1'
#
loop_
_entity.id
_entity.type
_entity.pdbx_description
1 polymer ?
#
loop_
_entity_poly.entity_id
_entity_poly.type
_entity_poly.pdbx_seq_one_letter_code
_entity_poly.pdbx_strand_id
1 'polypeptide(L)'
;MDQTLRFIIVSVAAYIIFLCIMRIILGTTYKTKSFRINLIGVVTVFGSFIIGRFGEQLNIPDYLIYIIPVLLIALLPTLSLDMKTNQTLKYLIFYPASIFLLHLLFSLLTGWNDLLPFIKIPSLWTSIFKTVF
;
A
#
# COMPACT_ATOMS: atom_id res chain seq x y z
N MET A 1 0.68 9.80 18.59
CA MET A 1 -0.16 8.68 18.12
C MET A 1 0.65 7.41 18.30
N ASP A 2 0.08 6.38 18.90
CA ASP A 2 0.75 5.09 19.11
C ASP A 2 1.23 4.48 17.77
N GLN A 3 2.39 3.82 17.77
CA GLN A 3 3.00 3.28 16.54
C GLN A 3 2.13 2.17 15.94
N THR A 4 1.50 1.35 16.79
CA THR A 4 0.57 0.29 16.36
C THR A 4 -0.66 0.89 15.72
N LEU A 5 -1.25 1.92 16.35
CA LEU A 5 -2.42 2.60 15.83
C LEU A 5 -2.14 3.24 14.47
N ARG A 6 -0.98 3.88 14.31
CA ARG A 6 -0.54 4.44 13.02
C ARG A 6 -0.44 3.38 11.94
N PHE A 7 0.19 2.24 12.26
CA PHE A 7 0.32 1.12 11.34
C PHE A 7 -1.04 0.57 10.88
N ILE A 8 -2.00 0.42 11.81
CA ILE A 8 -3.37 -0.04 11.50
C ILE A 8 -4.06 0.95 10.56
N ILE A 9 -4.01 2.26 10.87
CA ILE A 9 -4.64 3.29 10.03
C ILE A 9 -4.07 3.27 8.61
N VAL A 10 -2.75 3.23 8.48
CA VAL A 10 -2.09 3.19 7.16
C VAL A 10 -2.48 1.94 6.40
N SER A 11 -2.47 0.77 7.05
CA SER A 11 -2.80 -0.50 6.42
C SER A 11 -4.23 -0.51 5.89
N VAL A 12 -5.18 0.01 6.68
CA VAL A 12 -6.59 0.15 6.26
C VAL A 12 -6.72 1.17 5.12
N ALA A 13 -6.04 2.31 5.20
CA ALA A 13 -6.06 3.32 4.13
C ALA A 13 -5.49 2.76 2.82
N ALA A 14 -4.38 2.02 2.89
CA ALA A 14 -3.79 1.33 1.75
C ALA A 14 -4.74 0.29 1.15
N TYR A 15 -5.46 -0.46 1.99
CA TYR A 15 -6.46 -1.42 1.54
C TYR A 15 -7.63 -0.74 0.80
N ILE A 16 -8.14 0.38 1.33
CA ILE A 16 -9.19 1.16 0.66
C ILE A 16 -8.71 1.68 -0.70
N ILE A 17 -7.49 2.21 -0.76
CA ILE A 17 -6.89 2.69 -2.01
C ILE A 17 -6.72 1.56 -3.02
N PHE A 18 -6.27 0.39 -2.58
CA PHE A 18 -6.23 -0.81 -3.41
C PHE A 18 -7.61 -1.12 -4.01
N LEU A 19 -8.67 -1.14 -3.20
CA LEU A 19 -10.03 -1.38 -3.69
C LEU A 19 -10.48 -0.32 -4.71
N CYS A 20 -10.13 0.95 -4.50
CA CYS A 20 -10.42 2.04 -5.44
C CYS A 20 -9.71 1.84 -6.78
N ILE A 21 -8.41 1.50 -6.77
CA ILE A 21 -7.62 1.21 -7.97
C ILE A 21 -8.23 0.02 -8.72
N MET A 22 -8.54 -1.05 -8.01
CA MET A 22 -9.18 -2.24 -8.58
C MET A 22 -10.53 -1.92 -9.24
N ARG A 23 -11.33 -1.04 -8.62
CA ARG A 23 -12.60 -0.58 -9.17
C ARG A 23 -12.41 0.22 -10.46
N ILE A 24 -11.41 1.09 -10.52
CA ILE A 24 -11.08 1.88 -11.72
C ILE A 24 -10.62 0.97 -12.86
N ILE A 25 -9.76 -0.01 -12.57
CA ILE A 25 -9.14 -0.88 -13.59
C ILE A 25 -10.13 -1.91 -14.14
N LEU A 26 -10.91 -2.54 -13.28
CA LEU A 26 -11.84 -3.59 -13.67
C LEU A 26 -13.19 -3.05 -14.15
N GLY A 27 -13.55 -1.83 -13.76
CA GLY A 27 -14.79 -1.16 -14.19
C GLY A 27 -16.02 -2.01 -13.89
N THR A 28 -16.76 -2.37 -14.94
CA THR A 28 -18.00 -3.18 -14.83
C THR A 28 -17.76 -4.59 -14.28
N THR A 29 -16.58 -5.17 -14.55
CA THR A 29 -16.21 -6.52 -14.08
C THR A 29 -15.84 -6.57 -12.59
N TYR A 30 -15.73 -5.41 -11.93
CA TYR A 30 -15.42 -5.34 -10.50
C TYR A 30 -16.49 -6.04 -9.65
N LYS A 31 -17.79 -5.79 -9.92
CA LYS A 31 -18.88 -6.32 -9.09
C LYS A 31 -18.93 -7.84 -9.11
N THR A 32 -18.74 -8.44 -10.27
CA THR A 32 -18.78 -9.90 -10.46
C THR A 32 -17.60 -10.61 -9.79
N LYS A 33 -16.44 -9.95 -9.67
CA LYS A 33 -15.24 -10.49 -9.00
C LYS A 33 -15.02 -9.93 -7.59
N SER A 34 -15.96 -9.16 -7.03
CA SER A 34 -15.81 -8.39 -5.79
C SER A 34 -15.35 -9.22 -4.59
N PHE A 35 -15.88 -10.43 -4.40
CA PHE A 35 -15.46 -11.32 -3.33
C PHE A 35 -13.97 -11.71 -3.47
N ARG A 36 -13.56 -12.14 -4.67
CA ARG A 36 -12.16 -12.48 -4.96
C ARG A 36 -11.23 -11.28 -4.77
N ILE A 37 -11.65 -10.10 -5.22
CA ILE A 37 -10.89 -8.85 -5.07
C ILE A 37 -10.66 -8.53 -3.60
N ASN A 38 -11.67 -8.66 -2.73
CA ASN A 38 -11.51 -8.43 -1.30
C ASN A 38 -10.54 -9.46 -0.68
N LEU A 39 -10.73 -10.75 -0.97
CA LEU A 39 -9.86 -11.80 -0.45
C LEU A 39 -8.40 -11.59 -0.85
N ILE A 40 -8.16 -11.32 -2.14
CA ILE A 40 -6.83 -11.02 -2.66
C ILE A 40 -6.32 -9.75 -1.99
N GLY A 41 -7.06 -8.65 -2.01
CA GLY A 41 -6.64 -7.39 -1.42
C GLY A 41 -6.25 -7.51 0.04
N VAL A 42 -6.97 -8.32 0.84
CA VAL A 42 -6.62 -8.56 2.23
C VAL A 42 -5.26 -9.26 2.33
N VAL A 43 -5.10 -10.37 1.61
CA VAL A 43 -3.84 -11.14 1.59
C VAL A 43 -2.69 -10.26 1.10
N THR A 44 -2.92 -9.52 0.02
CA THR A 44 -1.90 -8.72 -0.65
C THR A 44 -1.46 -7.53 0.19
N VAL A 45 -2.40 -6.73 0.68
CA VAL A 45 -2.10 -5.51 1.42
C VAL A 45 -1.64 -5.86 2.83
N PHE A 46 -2.47 -6.54 3.62
CA PHE A 46 -2.11 -6.83 5.01
C PHE A 46 -0.95 -7.83 5.10
N GLY A 47 -0.87 -8.82 4.22
CA GLY A 47 0.28 -9.72 4.17
C GLY A 47 1.59 -8.98 3.92
N SER A 48 1.60 -8.00 3.02
CA SER A 48 2.78 -7.15 2.77
C SER A 48 3.17 -6.33 3.98
N PHE A 49 2.20 -5.71 4.66
CA PHE A 49 2.45 -4.95 5.89
C PHE A 49 2.94 -5.84 7.04
N ILE A 50 2.41 -7.05 7.18
CA ILE A 50 2.83 -8.03 8.19
C ILE A 50 4.26 -8.48 7.93
N ILE A 51 4.61 -8.83 6.68
CA ILE A 51 5.98 -9.20 6.31
C ILE A 51 6.94 -8.03 6.58
N GLY A 52 6.57 -6.80 6.20
CA GLY A 52 7.40 -5.63 6.46
C GLY A 52 7.57 -5.32 7.95
N ARG A 53 6.58 -5.63 8.80
CA ARG A 53 6.63 -5.35 10.25
C ARG A 53 7.32 -6.45 11.04
N PHE A 54 7.10 -7.72 10.65
CA PHE A 54 7.50 -8.89 11.42
C PHE A 54 8.56 -9.76 10.73
N GLY A 55 8.98 -9.44 9.51
CA GLY A 55 9.90 -10.25 8.73
C GLY A 55 11.24 -10.50 9.44
N GLU A 56 11.79 -9.47 10.08
CA GLU A 56 13.04 -9.59 10.85
C GLU A 56 12.87 -10.54 12.04
N GLN A 57 11.73 -10.49 12.74
CA GLN A 57 11.46 -11.37 13.89
C GLN A 57 11.23 -12.83 13.48
N LEU A 58 10.84 -13.06 12.22
CA LEU A 58 10.68 -14.38 11.62
C LEU A 58 11.98 -14.92 11.02
N ASN A 59 13.12 -14.24 11.23
CA ASN A 59 14.43 -14.58 10.62
C ASN A 59 14.38 -14.68 9.09
N ILE A 60 13.49 -13.90 8.45
CA ILE A 60 13.43 -13.83 6.99
C ILE A 60 14.61 -12.97 6.52
N PRO A 61 15.43 -13.44 5.56
CA PRO A 61 16.51 -12.64 4.98
C PRO A 61 16.00 -11.29 4.45
N ASP A 62 16.75 -10.22 4.68
CA ASP A 62 16.36 -8.84 4.33
C ASP A 62 15.86 -8.69 2.89
N TYR A 63 16.53 -9.33 1.93
CA TYR A 63 16.12 -9.27 0.53
C TYR A 63 14.72 -9.86 0.29
N LEU A 64 14.34 -10.91 1.03
CA LEU A 64 13.00 -11.50 0.95
C LEU A 64 11.94 -10.62 1.60
N ILE A 65 12.29 -9.89 2.67
CA ILE A 65 11.38 -8.92 3.31
C ILE A 65 10.92 -7.85 2.31
N TYR A 66 11.77 -7.46 1.36
CA TYR A 66 11.41 -6.50 0.31
C TYR A 66 10.82 -7.13 -0.96
N ILE A 67 11.39 -8.25 -1.42
CA ILE A 67 10.97 -8.88 -2.68
C ILE A 67 9.57 -9.51 -2.55
N ILE A 68 9.27 -10.17 -1.43
CA ILE A 68 8.00 -10.88 -1.26
C ILE A 68 6.81 -9.92 -1.33
N PRO A 69 6.76 -8.79 -0.59
CA PRO A 69 5.67 -7.81 -0.72
C PRO A 69 5.50 -7.28 -2.13
N VAL A 70 6.60 -6.96 -2.82
CA VAL A 70 6.52 -6.44 -4.20
C VAL A 70 5.92 -7.48 -5.14
N LEU A 71 6.34 -8.73 -5.06
CA LEU A 71 5.78 -9.82 -5.86
C LEU A 71 4.32 -10.10 -5.49
N LEU A 72 4.01 -10.12 -4.20
CA LEU A 72 2.65 -10.33 -3.70
C LEU A 72 1.73 -9.28 -4.31
N ILE A 73 2.14 -8.01 -4.29
CA ILE A 73 1.30 -6.92 -4.78
C ILE A 73 1.25 -6.83 -6.30
N ALA A 74 2.36 -7.05 -7.01
CA ALA A 74 2.36 -6.99 -8.47
C ALA A 74 1.67 -8.19 -9.12
N LEU A 75 1.93 -9.40 -8.63
CA LEU A 75 1.54 -10.64 -9.31
C LEU A 75 0.22 -11.22 -8.78
N LEU A 76 -0.04 -11.17 -7.46
CA LEU A 76 -1.21 -11.86 -6.92
C LEU A 76 -2.53 -11.31 -7.49
N PRO A 77 -2.76 -9.98 -7.56
CA PRO A 77 -3.99 -9.42 -8.13
C PRO A 77 -4.09 -9.62 -9.63
N THR A 78 -2.97 -9.56 -10.35
CA THR A 78 -2.97 -9.64 -11.82
C THR A 78 -3.24 -11.07 -12.29
N LEU A 79 -2.61 -12.06 -11.66
CA LEU A 79 -2.79 -13.48 -11.97
C LEU A 79 -4.13 -14.01 -11.45
N SER A 80 -4.47 -13.74 -10.18
CA SER A 80 -5.66 -14.34 -9.55
C SER A 80 -6.98 -13.77 -10.05
N LEU A 81 -6.96 -12.61 -10.72
CA LEU A 81 -8.14 -11.98 -11.30
C LEU A 81 -8.21 -12.09 -12.82
N ASP A 82 -7.32 -12.86 -13.44
CA ASP A 82 -7.25 -13.05 -14.89
C ASP A 82 -7.27 -11.71 -15.64
N MET A 83 -6.44 -10.76 -15.19
CA MET A 83 -6.41 -9.43 -15.79
C MET A 83 -5.94 -9.49 -17.24
N LYS A 84 -6.66 -8.79 -18.13
CA LYS A 84 -6.18 -8.58 -19.50
C LYS A 84 -4.93 -7.70 -19.50
N THR A 85 -4.09 -7.79 -20.52
CA THR A 85 -2.84 -7.01 -20.63
C THR A 85 -3.04 -5.51 -20.37
N ASN A 86 -4.09 -4.89 -20.91
CA ASN A 86 -4.38 -3.48 -20.66
C ASN A 86 -4.71 -3.19 -19.17
N GLN A 87 -5.41 -4.11 -18.50
CA GLN A 87 -5.72 -3.98 -17.06
C GLN A 87 -4.45 -4.17 -16.22
N THR A 88 -3.63 -5.15 -16.57
CA THR A 88 -2.33 -5.41 -15.93
C THR A 88 -1.41 -4.22 -16.05
N LEU A 89 -1.25 -3.64 -17.25
CA LEU A 89 -0.42 -2.46 -17.45
C LEU A 89 -0.92 -1.26 -16.65
N LYS A 90 -2.24 -1.01 -16.64
CA LYS A 90 -2.82 0.02 -15.77
C LYS A 90 -2.51 -0.25 -14.31
N TYR A 91 -2.72 -1.48 -13.83
CA TYR A 91 -2.43 -1.86 -12.45
C TYR A 91 -0.98 -1.59 -12.07
N LEU A 92 -0.03 -2.02 -12.90
CA LEU A 92 1.40 -1.83 -12.68
C LEU A 92 1.84 -0.37 -12.70
N ILE A 93 1.05 0.54 -13.30
CA ILE A 93 1.31 1.99 -13.27
C ILE A 93 0.61 2.65 -12.07
N PHE A 94 -0.68 2.39 -11.87
CA PHE A 94 -1.48 3.01 -10.81
C PHE A 94 -1.02 2.58 -9.43
N TYR A 95 -0.54 1.35 -9.26
CA TYR A 95 -0.16 0.83 -7.96
C TYR A 95 1.09 1.54 -7.37
N PRO A 96 2.26 1.60 -8.05
CA PRO A 96 3.40 2.38 -7.57
C PRO A 96 3.07 3.86 -7.33
N ALA A 97 2.29 4.46 -8.24
CA ALA A 97 1.83 5.85 -8.08
C ALA A 97 1.01 6.04 -6.79
N SER A 98 0.19 5.04 -6.43
CA SER A 98 -0.61 5.07 -5.21
C SER A 98 0.22 4.92 -3.93
N ILE A 99 1.29 4.11 -3.94
CA ILE A 99 2.23 4.03 -2.82
C ILE A 99 2.89 5.40 -2.61
N PHE A 100 3.34 6.02 -3.71
CA PHE A 100 3.97 7.34 -3.64
C PHE A 100 3.00 8.41 -3.10
N LEU A 101 1.75 8.39 -3.56
CA LEU A 101 0.71 9.31 -3.07
C LEU A 101 0.38 9.06 -1.59
N LEU A 102 0.28 7.80 -1.17
CA LEU A 102 0.10 7.42 0.24
C LEU A 102 1.24 7.93 1.11
N HIS A 103 2.48 7.69 0.68
CA HIS A 103 3.67 8.18 1.38
C HIS A 103 3.61 9.69 1.53
N LEU A 104 3.34 10.42 0.44
CA LEU A 104 3.24 11.87 0.44
C LEU A 104 2.16 12.36 1.42
N LEU A 105 0.95 11.79 1.38
CA LEU A 105 -0.14 12.19 2.27
C LEU A 105 0.19 11.92 3.74
N PHE A 106 0.67 10.72 4.06
CA PHE A 106 0.99 10.38 5.45
C PHE A 106 2.22 11.10 5.99
N SER A 107 3.25 11.33 5.16
CA SER A 107 4.40 12.15 5.53
C SER A 107 4.00 13.60 5.80
N LEU A 108 3.19 14.22 4.93
CA LEU A 108 2.79 15.62 5.09
C LEU A 108 1.85 15.81 6.30
N LEU A 109 0.85 14.94 6.45
CA LEU A 109 -0.20 15.09 7.46
C LEU A 109 0.22 14.59 8.85
N THR A 110 1.01 13.52 8.91
CA THR A 110 1.33 12.85 10.18
C THR A 110 2.82 12.76 10.48
N GLY A 111 3.68 13.23 9.56
CA GLY A 111 5.14 13.11 9.68
C GLY A 111 5.65 11.67 9.54
N TRP A 112 4.83 10.75 9.05
CA TRP A 112 5.20 9.34 8.95
C TRP A 112 5.98 9.06 7.67
N ASN A 113 7.20 8.54 7.79
CA ASN A 113 8.09 8.33 6.65
C ASN A 113 8.51 6.86 6.47
N ASP A 114 7.91 5.93 7.19
CA ASP A 114 8.37 4.54 7.20
C ASP A 114 7.92 3.75 5.95
N LEU A 115 6.97 4.26 5.17
CA LEU A 115 6.50 3.59 3.94
C LEU A 115 7.56 3.61 2.84
N LEU A 116 8.17 4.77 2.60
CA LEU A 116 9.31 4.96 1.69
C LEU A 116 10.42 5.73 2.44
N PRO A 117 11.24 5.03 3.25
CA PRO A 117 12.24 5.68 4.11
C PRO A 117 13.32 6.46 3.35
N PHE A 118 13.48 6.18 2.05
CA PHE A 118 14.42 6.87 1.17
C PHE A 118 13.95 8.28 0.76
N ILE A 119 12.65 8.58 0.88
CA ILE A 119 12.06 9.87 0.47
C ILE A 119 11.58 10.59 1.73
N LYS A 120 12.40 11.49 2.28
CA LYS A 120 12.04 12.24 3.48
C LYS A 120 11.23 13.48 3.10
N ILE A 121 9.96 13.52 3.49
CA ILE A 121 9.09 14.68 3.26
C ILE A 121 8.84 15.35 4.62
N PRO A 122 9.13 16.66 4.77
CA PRO A 122 8.90 17.38 6.01
C PRO A 122 7.39 17.50 6.27
N SER A 123 6.97 17.27 7.52
CA SER A 123 5.55 17.37 7.87
C SER A 123 5.11 18.84 7.92
N LEU A 124 3.95 19.15 7.33
CA LEU A 124 3.39 20.50 7.35
C LEU A 124 2.95 20.91 8.76
N TRP A 125 2.59 19.94 9.60
CA TRP A 125 2.23 20.16 10.99
C TRP A 125 3.38 20.80 11.78
N THR A 126 4.61 20.31 11.59
CA THR A 126 5.81 20.90 12.22
C THR A 126 6.10 22.31 11.73
N SER A 127 5.84 22.61 10.45
CA SER A 127 6.13 23.94 9.89
C SER A 127 5.11 24.98 10.35
N ILE A 128 3.81 24.63 10.40
CA ILE A 128 2.75 25.54 10.83
C ILE A 128 2.86 25.86 12.33
N PHE A 129 3.13 24.86 13.19
CA PHE A 129 3.27 25.10 14.64
C PHE A 129 4.57 25.82 15.02
N LYS A 130 5.62 25.79 14.19
CA LYS A 130 6.85 26.58 14.40
C LYS A 130 6.71 28.07 14.10
N THR A 131 5.65 28.49 13.42
CA THR A 131 5.42 29.90 13.05
C THR A 131 4.39 30.57 13.96
N VAL A 132 3.64 29.79 14.74
CA VAL A 132 2.53 30.25 15.58
C VAL A 132 2.90 30.28 17.08
N PHE A 133 4.02 29.66 17.47
CA PHE A 133 4.65 29.73 18.79
C PHE A 133 6.14 30.02 18.64
#